data_AF-A0A550H6S1-F1
#
_entry.id   AF-A0A550H6S1-F1
#
_cell.length_a   1.000
_cell.length_b   1.000
_cell.length_c   1.000
_cell.angle_alpha   90.00
_cell.angle_beta   90.00
_cell.angle_gamma   90.00
#
_symmetry.space_group_name_H-M   'P 1'
#
loop_
_entity.id
_entity.type
_entity.pdbx_description
1 polymer ?
#
loop_
_entity_poly.entity_id
_entity_poly.type
_entity_poly.pdbx_seq_one_letter_code
_entity_poly.pdbx_strand_id
1 'polypeptide(L)' 'MKPYRRNYLIGLVLFILGLIVVLLSPNGAIDTAGKIIAAGGFILAGWSGRQWWYYEKQAKRD' A
#
# COMPACT_ATOMS: atom_id res chain seq x y z
N MET A 1 -0.62 -10.07 14.78
CA MET A 1 0.04 -9.96 13.46
C MET A 1 1.28 -9.08 13.57
N LYS A 2 2.38 -9.43 12.89
CA LYS A 2 3.60 -8.59 12.89
C LYS A 2 3.34 -7.25 12.18
N PRO A 3 3.88 -6.12 12.67
CA PRO A 3 3.48 -4.77 12.25
C PRO A 3 3.66 -4.52 10.74
N TYR A 4 4.70 -5.09 10.12
CA TYR A 4 4.94 -4.99 8.68
C TYR A 4 3.89 -5.71 7.82
N ARG A 5 3.32 -6.85 8.27
CA ARG A 5 2.24 -7.52 7.54
C ARG A 5 0.94 -6.70 7.58
N ARG A 6 0.67 -6.08 8.73
CA ARG A 6 -0.49 -5.17 8.89
C ARG A 6 -0.34 -3.94 8.00
N ASN A 7 0.81 -3.29 8.01
CA ASN A 7 1.05 -2.09 7.21
C ASN A 7 1.09 -2.39 5.70
N TYR A 8 1.54 -3.58 5.30
CA TYR A 8 1.43 -4.06 3.92
C TYR A 8 -0.04 -4.13 3.47
N LEU A 9 -0.90 -4.77 4.27
CA LEU A 9 -2.33 -4.87 4.00
C LEU A 9 -3.01 -3.49 3.96
N ILE A 10 -2.71 -2.62 4.93
CA ILE A 10 -3.24 -1.24 4.95
C ILE A 10 -2.83 -0.49 3.68
N GLY A 11 -1.55 -0.57 3.30
CA GLY A 11 -1.06 0.06 2.08
C GLY A 11 -1.77 -0.47 0.82
N LEU A 12 -1.97 -1.78 0.74
CA LEU A 12 -2.67 -2.41 -0.39
C LEU A 12 -4.13 -1.96 -0.48
N VAL A 13 -4.83 -1.88 0.65
CA VAL A 13 -6.22 -1.39 0.72
C VAL A 13 -6.30 0.07 0.27
N LEU A 14 -5.41 0.93 0.77
CA LEU A 14 -5.35 2.33 0.36
C LEU A 14 -5.05 2.47 -1.14
N PHE A 15 -4.13 1.65 -1.66
CA PHE A 15 -3.82 1.65 -3.09
C PHE A 15 -5.06 1.34 -3.94
N ILE A 16 -5.78 0.27 -3.60
CA ILE A 16 -6.99 -0.16 -4.30
C ILE A 16 -8.10 0.88 -4.19
N LEU A 17 -8.35 1.42 -3.00
CA LEU A 17 -9.36 2.46 -2.80
C LEU A 17 -9.04 3.73 -3.59
N GLY A 18 -7.78 4.17 -3.59
CA GLY A 18 -7.33 5.29 -4.39
C GLY A 18 -7.56 5.08 -5.89
N LEU A 19 -7.25 3.88 -6.40
CA LEU A 19 -7.52 3.52 -7.79
C LEU A 19 -9.01 3.50 -8.12
N ILE A 20 -9.86 2.93 -7.25
CA ILE A 20 -11.32 2.93 -7.43
C ILE A 20 -11.82 4.37 -7.58
N VAL A 21 -11.35 5.27 -6.72
CA VAL A 21 -11.73 6.69 -6.75
C VAL A 21 -11.32 7.36 -8.07
N VAL A 22 -10.10 7.11 -8.55
CA VAL A 22 -9.60 7.62 -9.83
C VAL A 22 -10.45 7.11 -11.01
N LEU A 23 -10.83 5.83 -10.99
CA LEU A 23 -11.61 5.21 -12.06
C LEU A 23 -13.08 5.66 -12.08
N LEU A 24 -13.67 5.96 -10.92
CA LEU A 24 -15.06 6.39 -10.80
C LEU A 24 -15.26 7.88 -11.11
N SER A 25 -14.25 8.71 -10.93
CA SER A 25 -14.34 10.17 -11.16
C SER A 25 -13.11 10.72 -11.90
N PRO A 26 -12.90 10.29 -13.15
CA PRO A 26 -11.76 10.77 -13.93
C PRO A 26 -11.86 12.29 -14.15
N ASN A 27 -10.77 13.00 -13.90
CA ASN A 27 -10.64 14.47 -13.99
C ASN A 27 -11.51 15.30 -13.03
N GLY A 28 -12.15 14.69 -12.03
CA GLY A 28 -12.84 15.42 -10.96
C GLY A 28 -11.88 15.92 -9.88
N ALA A 29 -12.31 16.84 -9.00
CA ALA A 29 -11.50 17.27 -7.84
C ALA A 29 -11.08 16.09 -6.92
N ILE A 30 -11.88 15.03 -6.93
CA ILE A 30 -11.68 13.79 -6.18
C ILE A 30 -10.61 12.89 -6.84
N ASP A 31 -10.32 13.06 -8.14
CA ASP A 31 -9.28 12.31 -8.87
C ASP A 31 -7.89 12.54 -8.26
N THR A 32 -7.56 13.81 -7.96
CA THR A 32 -6.29 14.16 -7.33
C THR A 32 -6.15 13.50 -5.95
N ALA A 33 -7.22 13.49 -5.15
CA ALA A 33 -7.23 12.81 -3.85
C ALA A 33 -7.06 11.29 -4.02
N GLY A 34 -7.76 10.69 -4.99
CA GLY A 34 -7.62 9.27 -5.32
C GLY A 34 -6.18 8.90 -5.71
N LYS A 35 -5.53 9.72 -6.55
CA LYS A 35 -4.12 9.54 -6.94
C LYS A 35 -3.17 9.62 -5.75
N ILE A 36 -3.37 10.59 -4.86
CA ILE A 36 -2.55 10.74 -3.64
C ILE A 36 -2.71 9.52 -2.72
N ILE A 37 -3.95 9.09 -2.48
CA ILE A 37 -4.24 7.91 -1.66
C ILE A 37 -3.63 6.66 -2.29
N ALA A 38 -3.77 6.50 -3.61
CA ALA A 38 -3.19 5.38 -4.34
C ALA A 38 -1.65 5.36 -4.19
N ALA A 39 -0.99 6.48 -4.48
CA ALA A 39 0.46 6.59 -4.38
C ALA A 39 0.97 6.32 -2.95
N GLY A 40 0.31 6.90 -1.94
CA GLY A 40 0.65 6.67 -0.53
C GLY A 40 0.47 5.21 -0.12
N GLY A 41 -0.62 4.58 -0.53
CA GLY A 41 -0.87 3.16 -0.31
C GLY A 41 0.18 2.27 -0.95
N PHE A 42 0.56 2.56 -2.20
CA PHE A 42 1.59 1.82 -2.93
C PHE A 42 2.96 1.91 -2.24
N ILE A 43 3.38 3.10 -1.81
CA ILE A 43 4.64 3.30 -1.09
C ILE A 43 4.64 2.53 0.23
N LEU A 44 3.55 2.63 1.01
CA LEU A 44 3.43 1.93 2.29
C LEU A 44 3.47 0.41 2.11
N ALA A 45 2.77 -0.12 1.10
CA ALA A 45 2.78 -1.53 0.76
C ALA A 45 4.18 -1.98 0.32
N GLY A 46 4.83 -1.24 -0.57
CA GLY A 46 6.18 -1.55 -1.06
C GLY A 46 7.21 -1.59 0.07
N TRP A 47 7.24 -0.57 0.93
CA TRP A 47 8.16 -0.52 2.06
C TRP A 47 7.90 -1.64 3.08
N SER A 48 6.64 -1.82 3.46
CA SER A 48 6.25 -2.85 4.44
C SER A 48 6.47 -4.27 3.91
N GLY A 49 6.26 -4.48 2.61
CA GLY A 49 6.55 -5.75 1.93
C GLY A 49 8.04 -6.06 1.90
N ARG A 50 8.91 -5.06 1.64
CA ARG A 50 10.36 -5.21 1.74
C ARG A 50 10.81 -5.59 3.15
N GLN A 51 10.28 -4.92 4.17
CA GLN A 51 10.57 -5.25 5.58
C GLN A 51 10.12 -6.67 5.89
N TRP A 52 8.90 -7.04 5.50
CA TRP A 52 8.37 -8.37 5.72
C TRP A 52 9.28 -9.44 5.09
N TRP A 53 9.67 -9.27 3.83
CA TRP A 53 10.59 -10.16 3.13
C TRP A 53 11.95 -10.28 3.83
N TYR A 54 12.51 -9.16 4.27
CA TYR A 54 13.80 -9.13 4.96
C TYR A 54 13.75 -9.94 6.27
N TYR A 55 12.73 -9.72 7.10
CA TYR A 55 12.58 -10.45 8.35
C TYR A 55 12.25 -11.93 8.16
N GLU A 56 11.51 -12.30 7.10
CA GLU A 56 11.30 -13.72 6.79
C GLU A 56 12.55 -14.42 6.26
N LYS A 57 13.38 -13.72 5.48
CA LYS A 57 14.66 -14.30 5.02
C LYS A 57 15.67 -14.44 6.16
N GLN A 58 15.71 -13.51 7.10
CA GLN A 58 16.57 -13.66 8.28
C GLN A 58 16.11 -14.82 9.18
N ALA A 59 14.81 -14.92 9.46
CA ALA A 59 14.27 -16.00 10.29
C ALA A 59 14.43 -17.42 9.69
N LYS A 60 14.86 -17.55 8.43
CA LYS A 60 15.17 -18.83 7.78
C LYS A 60 16.68 -19.12 7.71
N ARG A 61 17.53 -18.16 8.06
CA ARG A 61 18.99 -18.29 8.04
C ARG A 61 19.57 -18.66 9.40
N ASP A 62 18.84 -18.39 10.47
CA ASP A 62 19.11 -18.85 11.84
C ASP A 62 18.37 -20.16 12.11
#